data_AF-X0HUC2-F1
#
_entry.id   AF-X0HUC2-F1
#
_cell.length_a   1.000
_cell.length_b   1.000
_cell.length_c   1.000
_cell.angle_alpha   90.00
_cell.angle_beta   90.00
_cell.angle_gamma   90.00
#
_symmetry.space_group_name_H-M   'P 1'
#
loop_
_entity.id
_entity.type
_entity.pdbx_description
1 polymer ?
#
loop_
_entity_poly.entity_id
_entity_poly.type
_entity_poly.pdbx_seq_one_letter_code
_entity_poly.pdbx_strand_id
1 'polypeptide(L)'
;MELKGGRRSAAMTDEERSNSPWRTGVCYQRLFSSGPGSELFEVARGLNLEQSRAQDNESQAALQRAVDAFQSKGKDIRSREAERIDEENDFTAPNPWLRRLGSAIHLRDFSGKKDLLRGLIVMEYEVDPDDPDKSDDAQLRFIHIAFDRLVNHAKAVITPDIVSWNALFEVNRKELMKERTKPFHFRFKPETQRRYALVVKQLLAYIVRCMSFENKADRPPFKLSTRQQRAYDATMEHADDLTDAWKENGGDPEAPEIVRLLDLLETAVLELYIYQPFSYDFAC
;
A
#
# COMPACT_ATOMS: atom_id res chain seq x y z
N MET A 1 -35.07 -36.19 49.04
CA MET A 1 -34.37 -37.37 49.60
C MET A 1 -33.45 -37.89 48.51
N GLU A 2 -32.13 -37.90 48.58
CA GLU A 2 -31.14 -37.58 49.62
C GLU A 2 -29.87 -37.08 48.91
N LEU A 3 -29.29 -35.99 49.41
CA LEU A 3 -28.00 -35.45 48.97
C LEU A 3 -26.88 -36.27 49.63
N LYS A 4 -26.07 -36.96 48.83
CA LYS A 4 -24.97 -37.81 49.31
C LYS A 4 -23.79 -36.94 49.75
N GLY A 5 -23.38 -37.13 50.99
CA GLY A 5 -22.51 -36.25 51.78
C GLY A 5 -21.16 -35.90 51.15
N GLY A 6 -20.86 -34.60 51.14
CA GLY A 6 -19.52 -34.08 50.92
C GLY A 6 -18.59 -34.47 52.07
N ARG A 7 -17.39 -34.93 51.72
CA ARG A 7 -16.31 -35.20 52.68
C ARG A 7 -15.92 -33.90 53.37
N ARG A 8 -15.97 -33.89 54.70
CA ARG A 8 -15.47 -32.82 55.56
C ARG A 8 -13.95 -32.70 55.37
N SER A 9 -13.47 -31.49 55.05
CA SER A 9 -12.04 -31.18 55.22
C SER A 9 -11.72 -31.18 56.70
N ALA A 10 -10.77 -32.02 57.11
CA ALA A 10 -10.18 -31.95 58.43
C ALA A 10 -9.41 -30.63 58.54
N ALA A 11 -9.73 -29.83 59.56
CA ALA A 11 -8.93 -28.68 59.92
C ALA A 11 -7.56 -29.17 60.42
N MET A 12 -6.50 -28.89 59.67
CA MET A 12 -5.13 -29.15 60.09
C MET A 12 -4.80 -28.24 61.27
N THR A 13 -4.37 -28.83 62.38
CA THR A 13 -3.75 -28.15 63.52
C THR A 13 -2.39 -27.58 63.12
N ASP A 14 -2.01 -26.42 63.66
CA ASP A 14 -0.77 -25.70 63.34
C ASP A 14 0.54 -26.50 63.56
N GLU A 15 0.49 -27.65 64.23
CA GLU A 15 1.64 -28.55 64.43
C GLU A 15 1.99 -29.42 63.20
N GLU A 16 1.09 -29.60 62.22
CA GLU A 16 1.39 -30.34 60.97
C GLU A 16 2.03 -29.46 59.87
N ARG A 17 2.06 -28.14 60.03
CA ARG A 17 2.67 -27.22 59.05
C ARG A 17 4.20 -27.38 58.95
N SER A 18 4.85 -27.90 59.98
CA SER A 18 6.31 -28.07 60.02
C SER A 18 6.82 -29.33 59.33
N ASN A 19 5.95 -30.22 58.85
CA ASN A 19 6.35 -31.49 58.21
C ASN A 19 6.00 -31.54 56.71
N SER A 20 6.11 -30.40 56.05
CA SER A 20 5.98 -30.28 54.60
C SER A 20 7.27 -30.76 53.91
N PRO A 21 7.24 -31.78 53.02
CA PRO A 21 8.43 -32.27 52.32
C PRO A 21 9.00 -31.28 51.28
N TRP A 22 8.32 -30.16 51.04
CA TRP A 22 8.78 -29.10 50.17
C TRP A 22 9.54 -28.03 50.95
N ARG A 23 10.69 -27.61 50.41
CA ARG A 23 11.50 -26.52 50.97
C ARG A 23 10.92 -25.18 50.50
N THR A 24 10.65 -24.28 51.43
CA THR A 24 10.19 -22.92 51.12
C THR A 24 11.28 -22.17 50.34
N GLY A 25 10.93 -21.60 49.18
CA GLY A 25 11.88 -20.87 48.31
C GLY A 25 12.51 -21.69 47.17
N VAL A 26 12.05 -22.92 46.93
CA VAL A 26 12.51 -23.79 45.83
C VAL A 26 11.40 -23.99 44.80
N CYS A 27 11.74 -23.91 43.51
CA CYS A 27 10.78 -24.16 42.42
C CYS A 27 10.72 -25.64 42.05
N TYR A 28 9.51 -26.14 41.80
CA TYR A 28 9.27 -27.54 41.43
C TYR A 28 8.56 -27.59 40.07
N GLN A 29 8.98 -28.49 39.18
CA GLN A 29 8.32 -28.76 37.90
C GLN A 29 7.88 -30.22 37.84
N ARG A 30 6.80 -30.47 37.09
CA ARG A 30 6.27 -31.80 36.85
C ARG A 30 6.13 -32.03 35.35
N LEU A 31 6.62 -33.17 34.86
CA LEU A 31 6.59 -33.51 33.44
C LEU A 31 5.21 -34.02 32.98
N PHE A 32 4.53 -34.81 33.83
CA PHE A 32 3.24 -35.42 33.50
C PHE A 32 2.19 -35.16 34.58
N SER A 33 0.95 -34.85 34.19
CA SER A 33 -0.13 -34.51 35.11
C SER A 33 -0.65 -35.71 35.92
N SER A 34 -0.50 -36.95 35.42
CA SER A 34 -0.83 -38.20 36.13
C SER A 34 -0.08 -39.39 35.53
N GLY A 35 0.12 -40.45 36.32
CA GLY A 35 0.76 -41.71 35.90
C GLY A 35 2.15 -41.94 36.52
N PRO A 36 2.80 -43.09 36.23
CA PRO A 36 4.16 -43.37 36.70
C PRO A 36 5.13 -42.30 36.16
N GLY A 37 5.79 -41.55 37.05
CA GLY A 37 6.66 -40.42 36.68
C GLY A 37 6.01 -39.04 36.79
N SER A 38 4.83 -38.90 37.37
CA SER A 38 4.22 -37.60 37.72
C SER A 38 4.84 -36.93 38.95
N GLU A 39 6.09 -37.26 39.27
CA GLU A 39 6.79 -36.74 40.44
C GLU A 39 7.27 -35.31 40.19
N LEU A 40 7.17 -34.47 41.22
CA LEU A 40 7.69 -33.11 41.22
C LEU A 40 9.18 -33.18 41.54
N PHE A 41 10.02 -32.60 40.70
CA PHE A 41 11.45 -32.47 40.97
C PHE A 41 11.86 -31.00 41.01
N GLU A 42 12.93 -30.73 41.76
CA GLU A 42 13.44 -29.37 41.97
C GLU A 42 14.10 -28.83 40.71
N VAL A 43 13.70 -27.62 40.31
CA VAL A 43 14.24 -26.90 39.15
C VAL A 43 14.86 -25.59 39.63
N ALA A 44 15.86 -25.09 38.92
CA ALA A 44 16.60 -23.86 39.22
C ALA A 44 17.44 -23.89 40.52
N ARG A 45 17.97 -25.07 40.91
CA ARG A 45 18.98 -25.15 41.98
C ARG A 45 20.20 -24.25 41.65
N GLY A 46 20.46 -23.27 42.51
CA GLY A 46 21.59 -22.33 42.35
C GLY A 46 21.35 -21.16 41.39
N LEU A 47 20.17 -21.08 40.77
CA LEU A 47 19.78 -19.95 39.93
C LEU A 47 18.81 -19.06 40.72
N ASN A 48 19.23 -17.83 40.99
CA ASN A 48 18.38 -16.85 41.64
C ASN A 48 17.38 -16.31 40.60
N LEU A 49 16.24 -16.99 40.49
CA LEU A 49 15.18 -16.69 39.50
C LEU A 49 14.68 -15.25 39.57
N GLU A 50 14.71 -14.62 40.74
CA GLU A 50 14.36 -13.20 40.89
C GLU A 50 15.40 -12.29 40.23
N GLN A 51 16.69 -12.61 40.37
CA GLN A 51 17.77 -11.89 39.70
C GLN A 51 17.75 -12.13 38.18
N SER A 52 17.49 -13.35 37.71
CA SER A 52 17.36 -13.61 36.27
C SER A 52 16.15 -12.89 35.66
N ARG A 53 14.99 -12.88 36.33
CA ARG A 53 13.83 -12.09 35.87
C ARG A 53 14.10 -10.59 35.88
N ALA A 54 14.80 -10.09 36.91
CA ALA A 54 15.20 -8.68 36.96
C ALA A 54 16.16 -8.33 35.80
N GLN A 55 17.13 -9.19 35.51
CA GLN A 55 18.09 -9.03 34.42
C GLN A 55 17.44 -9.14 33.03
N ASP A 56 16.46 -10.03 32.87
CA ASP A 56 15.66 -10.15 31.65
C ASP A 56 14.78 -8.92 31.44
N ASN A 57 14.16 -8.39 32.50
CA ASN A 57 13.37 -7.16 32.43
C ASN A 57 14.25 -5.94 32.14
N GLU A 58 15.44 -5.84 32.74
CA GLU A 58 16.40 -4.77 32.47
C GLU A 58 16.94 -4.81 31.04
N SER A 59 17.24 -6.00 30.53
CA SER A 59 17.70 -6.18 29.15
C SER A 59 16.58 -5.90 28.13
N GLN A 60 15.34 -6.30 28.39
CA GLN A 60 14.17 -5.92 27.59
C GLN A 60 13.93 -4.41 27.64
N ALA A 61 14.02 -3.78 28.81
CA ALA A 61 13.88 -2.33 28.95
C ALA A 61 15.04 -1.56 28.27
N ALA A 62 16.24 -2.13 28.23
CA ALA A 62 17.38 -1.56 27.50
C ALA A 62 17.18 -1.70 25.98
N LEU A 63 16.68 -2.84 25.51
CA LEU A 63 16.33 -3.06 24.11
C LEU A 63 15.22 -2.11 23.66
N GLN A 64 14.16 -1.95 24.46
CA GLN A 64 13.08 -1.01 24.16
C GLN A 64 13.59 0.43 24.09
N ARG A 65 14.43 0.86 25.05
CA ARG A 65 15.07 2.18 24.99
C ARG A 65 15.95 2.37 23.75
N ALA A 66 16.66 1.33 23.32
CA ALA A 66 17.47 1.37 22.10
C ALA A 66 16.60 1.48 20.84
N VAL A 67 15.48 0.76 20.78
CA VAL A 67 14.48 0.84 19.70
C VAL A 67 13.85 2.24 19.66
N ASP A 68 13.44 2.78 20.81
CA ASP A 68 12.84 4.10 20.89
C ASP A 68 13.84 5.20 20.50
N ALA A 69 15.11 5.06 20.91
CA ALA A 69 16.19 5.96 20.51
C ALA A 69 16.53 5.86 19.01
N PHE A 70 16.42 4.67 18.42
CA PHE A 70 16.59 4.48 16.98
C PHE A 70 15.42 5.10 16.20
N GLN A 71 14.19 4.90 16.67
CA GLN A 71 13.00 5.50 16.07
C GLN A 71 13.00 7.03 16.18
N SER A 72 13.45 7.59 17.31
CA SER A 72 13.54 9.05 17.49
C SER A 72 14.60 9.66 16.58
N LYS A 73 15.79 9.05 16.47
CA LYS A 73 16.81 9.44 15.48
C LYS A 73 16.32 9.30 14.05
N GLY A 74 15.58 8.23 13.73
CA GLY A 74 14.97 8.05 12.41
C GLY A 74 13.87 9.07 12.10
N LYS A 75 13.14 9.57 13.11
CA LYS A 75 12.20 10.68 12.95
C LYS A 75 12.94 12.00 12.73
N ASP A 76 14.01 12.26 13.49
CA ASP A 76 14.85 13.47 13.38
C ASP A 76 15.58 13.57 12.03
N ILE A 77 16.11 12.45 11.52
CA ILE A 77 16.70 12.40 10.17
C ILE A 77 15.64 12.71 9.11
N ARG A 78 14.43 12.14 9.24
CA ARG A 78 13.33 12.38 8.28
C ARG A 78 12.83 13.81 8.32
N SER A 79 12.71 14.44 9.49
CA SER A 79 12.33 15.85 9.60
C SER A 79 13.41 16.74 8.98
N ARG A 80 14.69 16.44 9.22
CA ARG A 80 15.80 17.19 8.62
C ARG A 80 15.90 16.99 7.10
N GLU A 81 15.61 15.81 6.58
CA GLU A 81 15.48 15.57 5.14
C GLU A 81 14.32 16.36 4.53
N ALA A 82 13.17 16.42 5.22
CA ALA A 82 12.01 17.20 4.78
C ALA A 82 12.32 18.70 4.70
N GLU A 83 13.02 19.24 5.70
CA GLU A 83 13.50 20.63 5.71
C GLU A 83 14.48 20.92 4.56
N ARG A 84 15.37 19.96 4.22
CA ARG A 84 16.31 20.12 3.11
C ARG A 84 15.65 20.11 1.72
N ILE A 85 14.50 19.45 1.56
CA ILE A 85 13.73 19.49 0.31
C ILE A 85 13.25 20.92 0.02
N ASP A 86 12.96 21.72 1.05
CA ASP A 86 12.58 23.13 0.90
C ASP A 86 13.80 24.04 0.62
N GLU A 87 15.02 23.62 0.99
CA GLU A 87 16.27 24.41 0.85
C GLU A 87 17.06 24.17 -0.44
N GLU A 88 16.80 23.09 -1.19
CA GLU A 88 17.64 22.72 -2.33
C GLU A 88 17.48 23.70 -3.51
N ASN A 89 18.58 24.42 -3.77
CA ASN A 89 18.72 25.52 -4.72
C ASN A 89 18.38 25.16 -6.19
N ASP A 90 17.97 26.17 -6.97
CA ASP A 90 17.45 26.10 -8.35
C ASP A 90 18.33 25.36 -9.37
N PHE A 91 19.62 25.18 -9.07
CA PHE A 91 20.60 24.55 -9.96
C PHE A 91 20.79 23.05 -9.70
N THR A 92 20.33 22.53 -8.56
CA THR A 92 20.50 21.12 -8.15
C THR A 92 19.20 20.33 -8.11
N ALA A 93 18.03 20.99 -8.17
CA ALA A 93 16.74 20.31 -8.19
C ALA A 93 16.53 19.51 -9.52
N PRO A 94 16.11 18.23 -9.47
CA PRO A 94 16.03 17.37 -10.67
C PRO A 94 15.05 17.82 -11.77
N ASN A 95 14.15 18.78 -11.51
CA ASN A 95 13.18 19.23 -12.51
C ASN A 95 12.53 20.61 -12.17
N PRO A 96 12.75 21.67 -12.98
CA PRO A 96 12.08 22.97 -12.85
C PRO A 96 10.54 22.92 -12.90
N TRP A 97 9.96 21.89 -13.51
CA TRP A 97 8.52 21.67 -13.58
C TRP A 97 7.92 21.25 -12.23
N LEU A 98 8.63 20.45 -11.43
CA LEU A 98 8.17 20.05 -10.09
C LEU A 98 8.05 21.26 -9.16
N ARG A 99 8.94 22.25 -9.30
CA ARG A 99 8.86 23.52 -8.56
C ARG A 99 7.67 24.36 -9.01
N ARG A 100 7.42 24.47 -10.32
CA ARG A 100 6.21 25.13 -10.86
C ARG A 100 4.93 24.47 -10.37
N LEU A 101 4.97 23.15 -10.18
CA LEU A 101 3.88 22.37 -9.64
C LEU A 101 3.65 22.56 -8.13
N GLY A 102 4.60 23.17 -7.42
CA GLY A 102 4.51 23.34 -5.97
C GLY A 102 4.41 22.03 -5.19
N SER A 103 4.76 20.90 -5.80
CA SER A 103 4.46 19.57 -5.24
C SER A 103 5.14 19.32 -3.89
N ALA A 104 6.34 19.88 -3.68
CA ALA A 104 7.03 19.82 -2.39
C ALA A 104 6.25 20.57 -1.28
N ILE A 105 5.71 21.75 -1.59
CA ILE A 105 4.91 22.57 -0.67
C ILE A 105 3.62 21.81 -0.29
N HIS A 106 2.96 21.20 -1.28
CA HIS A 106 1.71 20.45 -1.06
C HIS A 106 1.92 19.16 -0.27
N LEU A 107 3.12 18.58 -0.31
CA LEU A 107 3.45 17.33 0.40
C LEU A 107 4.21 17.56 1.71
N ARG A 108 4.45 18.81 2.11
CA ARG A 108 5.19 19.14 3.35
C ARG A 108 4.56 18.49 4.59
N ASP A 109 3.24 18.52 4.69
CA ASP A 109 2.49 17.95 5.81
C ASP A 109 2.41 16.41 5.74
N PHE A 110 2.81 15.83 4.61
CA PHE A 110 2.88 14.38 4.36
C PHE A 110 4.33 13.85 4.39
N SER A 111 5.32 14.69 4.70
CA SER A 111 6.74 14.30 4.82
C SER A 111 6.97 13.14 5.81
N GLY A 112 6.25 13.15 6.95
CA GLY A 112 6.25 12.07 7.93
C GLY A 112 5.40 10.85 7.56
N LYS A 113 4.55 10.94 6.52
CA LYS A 113 3.62 9.91 6.05
C LYS A 113 4.08 9.28 4.72
N LYS A 114 5.39 9.16 4.52
CA LYS A 114 5.97 8.56 3.30
C LYS A 114 5.47 7.14 3.04
N ASP A 115 5.30 6.35 4.10
CA ASP A 115 4.84 4.96 3.98
C ASP A 115 3.37 4.89 3.54
N LEU A 116 2.54 5.87 3.95
CA LEU A 116 1.17 6.02 3.46
C LEU A 116 1.15 6.32 1.95
N LEU A 117 1.93 7.31 1.51
CA LEU A 117 2.02 7.68 0.09
C LEU A 117 2.55 6.51 -0.76
N ARG A 118 3.50 5.74 -0.22
CA ARG A 118 3.97 4.51 -0.86
C ARG A 118 2.86 3.46 -0.92
N GLY A 119 2.14 3.21 0.17
CA GLY A 119 1.01 2.28 0.20
C GLY A 119 -0.06 2.64 -0.84
N LEU A 120 -0.35 3.92 -1.03
CA LEU A 120 -1.32 4.38 -2.04
C LEU A 120 -0.89 4.07 -3.47
N ILE A 121 0.40 4.03 -3.75
CA ILE A 121 0.97 3.79 -5.09
C ILE A 121 1.31 2.31 -5.30
N VAL A 122 1.55 1.55 -4.23
CA VAL A 122 1.92 0.14 -4.30
C VAL A 122 0.80 -0.63 -4.99
N MET A 123 1.15 -1.30 -6.08
CA MET A 123 0.23 -2.15 -6.83
C MET A 123 0.57 -3.59 -6.44
N GLU A 124 -0.10 -4.11 -5.42
CA GLU A 124 0.14 -5.45 -4.85
C GLU A 124 -0.63 -6.56 -5.58
N TYR A 125 -1.24 -6.27 -6.74
CA TYR A 125 -1.84 -7.30 -7.59
C TYR A 125 -0.73 -8.14 -8.25
N GLU A 126 -0.12 -9.06 -7.51
CA GLU A 126 0.39 -10.28 -8.13
C GLU A 126 -0.85 -11.03 -8.64
N VAL A 127 -1.03 -10.97 -9.96
CA VAL A 127 -2.16 -11.57 -10.66
C VAL A 127 -2.11 -13.08 -10.47
N ASP A 128 -2.92 -13.61 -9.55
CA ASP A 128 -3.47 -14.95 -9.69
C ASP A 128 -4.74 -14.81 -10.54
N PRO A 129 -4.75 -15.27 -11.81
CA PRO A 129 -5.93 -15.23 -12.67
C PRO A 129 -7.12 -15.99 -12.07
N ASP A 130 -6.85 -16.93 -11.16
CA ASP A 130 -7.82 -17.91 -10.65
C ASP A 130 -8.47 -17.49 -9.33
N ASP A 131 -8.06 -16.37 -8.70
CA ASP A 131 -8.64 -15.91 -7.44
C ASP A 131 -8.83 -14.37 -7.39
N PRO A 132 -9.87 -13.84 -8.07
CA PRO A 132 -10.14 -12.40 -8.17
C PRO A 132 -10.57 -11.75 -6.83
N ASP A 133 -10.87 -12.54 -5.80
CA ASP A 133 -11.41 -12.06 -4.51
C ASP A 133 -10.32 -11.73 -3.47
N LYS A 134 -9.06 -12.09 -3.72
CA LYS A 134 -7.95 -11.83 -2.77
C LYS A 134 -7.40 -10.42 -2.79
N SER A 135 -7.90 -9.54 -3.66
CA SER A 135 -7.39 -8.19 -3.78
C SER A 135 -8.45 -7.15 -3.43
N ASP A 136 -8.14 -6.32 -2.43
CA ASP A 136 -9.03 -5.30 -1.83
C ASP A 136 -9.59 -4.25 -2.81
N ASP A 137 -9.22 -4.29 -4.09
CA ASP A 137 -9.51 -3.25 -5.09
C ASP A 137 -9.93 -3.92 -6.43
N ALA A 138 -11.02 -4.69 -6.41
CA ALA A 138 -11.59 -5.33 -7.61
C ALA A 138 -11.89 -4.30 -8.72
N GLN A 139 -12.40 -3.12 -8.37
CA GLN A 139 -12.63 -2.03 -9.33
C GLN A 139 -11.32 -1.58 -10.00
N LEU A 140 -10.24 -1.45 -9.23
CA LEU A 140 -8.97 -0.96 -9.78
C LEU A 140 -8.37 -1.93 -10.81
N ARG A 141 -8.59 -3.24 -10.63
CA ARG A 141 -8.21 -4.25 -11.62
C ARG A 141 -8.87 -3.98 -12.97
N PHE A 142 -10.18 -3.74 -12.97
CA PHE A 142 -10.91 -3.43 -14.19
C PHE A 142 -10.51 -2.09 -14.81
N ILE A 143 -10.25 -1.07 -13.99
CA ILE A 143 -9.73 0.22 -14.44
C ILE A 143 -8.37 0.03 -15.15
N HIS A 144 -7.48 -0.81 -14.62
CA HIS A 144 -6.19 -1.10 -15.26
C HIS A 144 -6.35 -1.92 -16.56
N ILE A 145 -7.30 -2.86 -16.60
CA ILE A 145 -7.64 -3.61 -17.83
C ILE A 145 -8.15 -2.66 -18.91
N ALA A 146 -9.07 -1.76 -18.56
CA ALA A 146 -9.60 -0.74 -19.47
C ALA A 146 -8.47 0.18 -19.98
N PHE A 147 -7.54 0.58 -19.11
CA PHE A 147 -6.37 1.35 -19.51
C PHE A 147 -5.44 0.57 -20.47
N ASP A 148 -5.20 -0.72 -20.24
CA ASP A 148 -4.40 -1.53 -21.16
C ASP A 148 -5.09 -1.69 -22.53
N ARG A 149 -6.42 -1.86 -22.55
CA ARG A 149 -7.23 -1.86 -23.79
C ARG A 149 -7.08 -0.55 -24.54
N LEU A 150 -7.24 0.58 -23.86
CA LEU A 150 -7.02 1.92 -24.41
C LEU A 150 -5.65 2.08 -25.06
N VAL A 151 -4.59 1.65 -24.36
CA VAL A 151 -3.22 1.70 -24.89
C VAL A 151 -3.06 0.82 -26.13
N ASN A 152 -3.67 -0.37 -26.15
CA ASN A 152 -3.61 -1.26 -27.31
C ASN A 152 -4.42 -0.72 -28.50
N HIS A 153 -5.57 -0.11 -28.26
CA HIS A 153 -6.35 0.59 -29.27
C HIS A 153 -5.57 1.77 -29.87
N ALA A 154 -4.97 2.61 -29.02
CA ALA A 154 -4.10 3.70 -29.48
C ALA A 154 -2.92 3.19 -30.33
N LYS A 155 -2.29 2.07 -29.94
CA LYS A 155 -1.22 1.45 -30.74
C LYS A 155 -1.70 0.99 -32.12
N ALA A 156 -2.91 0.44 -32.21
CA ALA A 156 -3.48 -0.01 -33.48
C ALA A 156 -3.71 1.18 -34.45
N VAL A 157 -4.09 2.35 -33.92
CA VAL A 157 -4.29 3.58 -34.70
C VAL A 157 -2.98 4.23 -35.14
N ILE A 158 -1.89 4.11 -34.37
CA ILE A 158 -0.60 4.76 -34.65
C ILE A 158 0.26 3.97 -35.67
N THR A 159 -0.35 3.18 -36.56
CA THR A 159 0.41 2.48 -37.61
C THR A 159 0.99 3.48 -38.63
N PRO A 160 2.24 3.27 -39.10
CA PRO A 160 2.97 4.22 -39.94
C PRO A 160 2.28 4.52 -41.27
N ASP A 161 1.43 3.60 -41.72
CA ASP A 161 0.71 3.70 -42.99
C ASP A 161 -0.31 4.86 -42.97
N ILE A 162 -0.68 5.32 -41.76
CA ILE A 162 -1.67 6.38 -41.54
C ILE A 162 -0.99 7.77 -41.40
N VAL A 163 0.27 7.84 -40.94
CA VAL A 163 0.95 9.12 -40.65
C VAL A 163 1.98 9.44 -41.74
N SER A 164 1.80 10.59 -42.41
CA SER A 164 2.70 10.99 -43.49
C SER A 164 4.17 11.14 -43.04
N TRP A 165 5.11 10.74 -43.90
CA TRP A 165 6.54 10.88 -43.67
C TRP A 165 6.96 12.32 -43.34
N ASN A 166 6.33 13.31 -43.97
CA ASN A 166 6.63 14.73 -43.71
C ASN A 166 6.34 15.11 -42.25
N ALA A 167 5.21 14.65 -41.70
CA ALA A 167 4.86 14.87 -40.30
C ALA A 167 5.87 14.19 -39.36
N LEU A 168 6.30 12.96 -39.65
CA LEU A 168 7.28 12.24 -38.83
C LEU A 168 8.64 12.94 -38.79
N PHE A 169 9.07 13.56 -39.89
CA PHE A 169 10.32 14.33 -39.90
C PHE A 169 10.21 15.66 -39.17
N GLU A 170 9.06 16.34 -39.21
CA GLU A 170 8.84 17.57 -38.41
C GLU A 170 8.81 17.27 -36.91
N VAL A 171 8.15 16.19 -36.49
CA VAL A 171 8.11 15.81 -35.06
C VAL A 171 9.50 15.50 -34.50
N ASN A 172 10.40 14.91 -35.30
CA ASN A 172 11.77 14.64 -34.88
C ASN A 172 12.73 15.83 -35.08
N ARG A 173 12.23 17.00 -35.45
CA ARG A 173 13.06 18.18 -35.68
C ARG A 173 13.57 18.73 -34.35
N LYS A 174 14.88 18.59 -34.14
CA LYS A 174 15.57 19.13 -32.96
C LYS A 174 16.09 20.55 -33.17
N GLU A 175 16.41 20.91 -34.42
CA GLU A 175 17.01 22.19 -34.79
C GLU A 175 16.28 22.78 -36.00
N LEU A 176 16.02 24.09 -35.98
CA LEU A 176 15.32 24.77 -37.07
C LEU A 176 16.18 24.90 -38.34
N MET A 177 17.49 25.02 -38.20
CA MET A 177 18.39 25.32 -39.32
C MET A 177 19.10 24.10 -39.93
N LYS A 178 18.83 22.89 -39.42
CA LYS A 178 19.48 21.66 -39.85
C LYS A 178 18.51 20.75 -40.58
N GLU A 179 18.94 20.16 -41.69
CA GLU A 179 18.14 19.21 -42.45
C GLU A 179 17.78 17.96 -41.63
N ARG A 180 16.58 17.45 -41.88
CA ARG A 180 15.98 16.35 -41.12
C ARG A 180 16.71 15.04 -41.46
N THR A 181 17.44 14.48 -40.50
CA THR A 181 18.28 13.30 -40.76
C THR A 181 17.53 11.97 -40.56
N LYS A 182 16.52 11.93 -39.69
CA LYS A 182 15.78 10.70 -39.35
C LYS A 182 14.30 11.00 -39.08
N PRO A 183 13.36 10.16 -39.54
CA PRO A 183 11.95 10.28 -39.19
C PRO A 183 11.74 9.94 -37.70
N PHE A 184 10.68 10.45 -37.09
CA PHE A 184 10.25 10.00 -35.78
C PHE A 184 9.84 8.53 -35.82
N HIS A 185 10.44 7.70 -34.96
CA HIS A 185 10.02 6.32 -34.77
C HIS A 185 9.02 6.22 -33.63
N PHE A 186 7.75 5.99 -33.98
CA PHE A 186 6.62 5.77 -33.07
C PHE A 186 6.75 4.47 -32.24
N ARG A 187 7.58 3.53 -32.68
CA ARG A 187 7.82 2.27 -31.95
C ARG A 187 8.70 2.50 -30.73
N PHE A 188 8.05 2.74 -29.60
CA PHE A 188 8.71 2.63 -28.30
C PHE A 188 9.19 1.18 -28.07
N LYS A 189 10.34 1.03 -27.41
CA LYS A 189 10.76 -0.29 -26.91
C LYS A 189 9.67 -0.83 -25.98
N PRO A 190 9.34 -2.14 -26.03
CA PRO A 190 8.30 -2.72 -25.16
C PRO A 190 8.53 -2.41 -23.68
N GLU A 191 9.79 -2.42 -23.25
CA GLU A 191 10.20 -2.06 -21.89
C GLU A 191 9.84 -0.60 -21.52
N THR A 192 10.07 0.34 -22.44
CA THR A 192 9.71 1.75 -22.23
C THR A 192 8.21 1.93 -22.13
N GLN A 193 7.43 1.21 -22.95
CA GLN A 193 5.97 1.24 -22.89
C GLN A 193 5.47 0.71 -21.54
N ARG A 194 6.01 -0.42 -21.07
CA ARG A 194 5.65 -1.00 -19.77
C ARG A 194 5.93 -0.02 -18.63
N ARG A 195 7.09 0.64 -18.62
CA ARG A 195 7.43 1.64 -17.60
C ARG A 195 6.49 2.82 -17.59
N TYR A 196 6.15 3.38 -18.76
CA TYR A 196 5.21 4.51 -18.81
C TYR A 196 3.78 4.10 -18.45
N ALA A 197 3.32 2.94 -18.93
CA ALA A 197 2.02 2.40 -18.54
C ALA A 197 1.94 2.16 -17.03
N LEU A 198 3.01 1.67 -16.41
CA LEU A 198 3.10 1.47 -14.97
C LEU A 198 2.89 2.79 -14.20
N VAL A 199 3.53 3.88 -14.63
CA VAL A 199 3.36 5.19 -13.99
C VAL A 199 1.92 5.67 -14.06
N VAL A 200 1.22 5.46 -15.18
CA VAL A 200 -0.19 5.85 -15.30
C VAL A 200 -1.08 4.97 -14.43
N LYS A 201 -0.84 3.66 -14.38
CA LYS A 201 -1.57 2.74 -13.48
C LYS A 201 -1.40 3.11 -12.01
N GLN A 202 -0.18 3.47 -11.61
CA GLN A 202 0.14 3.99 -10.28
C GLN A 202 -0.60 5.30 -9.97
N LEU A 203 -0.71 6.20 -10.95
CA LEU A 203 -1.46 7.43 -10.81
C LEU A 203 -2.96 7.16 -10.64
N LEU A 204 -3.54 6.27 -11.44
CA LEU A 204 -4.95 5.87 -11.32
C LEU A 204 -5.22 5.22 -9.95
N ALA A 205 -4.32 4.32 -9.50
CA ALA A 205 -4.38 3.71 -8.17
C ALA A 205 -4.37 4.76 -7.06
N TYR A 206 -3.46 5.72 -7.16
CA TYR A 206 -3.35 6.82 -6.22
C TYR A 206 -4.64 7.65 -6.18
N ILE A 207 -5.22 8.01 -7.33
CA ILE A 207 -6.46 8.79 -7.40
C ILE A 207 -7.62 8.03 -6.75
N VAL A 208 -7.84 6.77 -7.14
CA VAL A 208 -8.93 5.94 -6.63
C VAL A 208 -8.83 5.82 -5.12
N ARG A 209 -7.68 5.39 -4.58
CA ARG A 209 -7.50 5.19 -3.15
C ARG A 209 -7.58 6.49 -2.35
N CYS A 210 -7.08 7.59 -2.89
CA CYS A 210 -7.22 8.90 -2.25
C CYS A 210 -8.68 9.35 -2.15
N MET A 211 -9.49 9.05 -3.17
CA MET A 211 -10.89 9.42 -3.20
C MET A 211 -11.76 8.49 -2.35
N SER A 212 -11.35 7.24 -2.14
CA SER A 212 -12.02 6.27 -1.26
C SER A 212 -11.89 6.56 0.25
N PHE A 213 -11.01 7.48 0.68
CA PHE A 213 -10.93 7.85 2.10
C PHE A 213 -12.22 8.51 2.60
N GLU A 214 -12.81 7.94 3.66
CA GLU A 214 -13.98 8.49 4.35
C GLU A 214 -13.68 9.85 5.00
N ASN A 215 -12.50 9.97 5.63
CA ASN A 215 -12.05 11.20 6.29
C ASN A 215 -11.30 12.12 5.33
N LYS A 216 -11.86 13.31 5.07
CA LYS A 216 -11.24 14.35 4.24
C LYS A 216 -9.89 14.86 4.78
N ALA A 217 -9.67 14.74 6.09
CA ALA A 217 -8.43 15.20 6.74
C ALA A 217 -7.23 14.28 6.48
N ASP A 218 -7.48 13.00 6.18
CA ASP A 218 -6.43 12.02 5.88
C ASP A 218 -6.07 11.98 4.38
N ARG A 219 -6.94 12.57 3.54
CA ARG A 219 -6.72 12.69 2.10
C ARG A 219 -5.57 13.65 1.80
N PRO A 220 -4.67 13.31 0.86
CA PRO A 220 -3.69 14.26 0.34
C PRO A 220 -4.36 15.54 -0.21
N PRO A 221 -3.70 16.71 -0.13
CA PRO A 221 -4.34 18.01 -0.34
C PRO A 221 -4.45 18.36 -1.83
N PHE A 222 -5.11 17.51 -2.61
CA PHE A 222 -5.47 17.80 -3.99
C PHE A 222 -6.99 17.76 -4.16
N LYS A 223 -7.49 18.51 -5.15
CA LYS A 223 -8.90 18.58 -5.50
C LYS A 223 -9.05 18.25 -6.97
N LEU A 224 -10.00 17.38 -7.28
CA LEU A 224 -10.41 17.13 -8.65
C LEU A 224 -11.24 18.33 -9.14
N SER A 225 -11.03 18.71 -10.40
CA SER A 225 -11.92 19.67 -11.08
C SER A 225 -13.33 19.08 -11.22
N THR A 226 -14.35 19.92 -11.45
CA THR A 226 -15.73 19.43 -11.62
C THR A 226 -15.86 18.40 -12.75
N ARG A 227 -15.10 18.56 -13.83
CA ARG A 227 -15.08 17.59 -14.94
C ARG A 227 -14.41 16.28 -14.54
N GLN A 228 -13.29 16.36 -13.83
CA GLN A 228 -12.62 15.18 -13.29
C GLN A 228 -13.46 14.42 -12.28
N GLN A 229 -14.16 15.14 -11.41
CA GLN A 229 -15.03 14.49 -10.42
C GLN A 229 -16.10 13.68 -11.14
N ARG A 230 -16.76 14.24 -12.16
CA ARG A 230 -17.74 13.50 -12.98
C ARG A 230 -17.13 12.29 -13.68
N ALA A 231 -15.94 12.44 -14.26
CA ALA A 231 -15.25 11.34 -14.91
C ALA A 231 -14.83 10.24 -13.91
N TYR A 232 -14.40 10.63 -12.71
CA TYR A 232 -14.10 9.72 -11.61
C TYR A 232 -15.35 8.97 -11.16
N ASP A 233 -16.46 9.68 -10.91
CA ASP A 233 -17.72 9.08 -10.49
C ASP A 233 -18.21 8.05 -11.53
N ALA A 234 -18.16 8.40 -12.83
CA ALA A 234 -18.50 7.47 -13.92
C ALA A 234 -17.54 6.28 -14.03
N THR A 235 -16.25 6.49 -13.78
CA THR A 235 -15.25 5.41 -13.76
C THR A 235 -15.56 4.41 -12.65
N MET A 236 -15.91 4.91 -11.46
CA MET A 236 -16.25 4.04 -10.32
C MET A 236 -17.58 3.32 -10.54
N GLU A 237 -18.62 4.00 -11.02
CA GLU A 237 -19.92 3.39 -11.36
C GLU A 237 -19.75 2.24 -12.36
N HIS A 238 -19.03 2.47 -13.47
CA HIS A 238 -18.80 1.42 -14.46
C HIS A 238 -17.90 0.29 -13.96
N ALA A 239 -16.96 0.58 -13.05
CA ALA A 239 -16.10 -0.45 -12.46
C ALA A 239 -16.86 -1.31 -11.43
N ASP A 240 -17.81 -0.72 -10.70
CA ASP A 240 -18.72 -1.42 -9.79
C ASP A 240 -19.66 -2.34 -10.57
N ASP A 241 -20.37 -1.79 -11.57
CA ASP A 241 -21.26 -2.54 -12.47
C ASP A 241 -20.53 -3.72 -13.12
N LEU A 242 -19.29 -3.50 -13.55
CA LEU A 242 -18.46 -4.53 -14.17
C LEU A 242 -18.01 -5.60 -13.17
N THR A 243 -17.77 -5.23 -11.91
CA THR A 243 -17.43 -6.19 -10.86
C THR A 243 -18.61 -7.10 -10.54
N ASP A 244 -19.82 -6.54 -10.50
CA ASP A 244 -21.05 -7.29 -10.26
C ASP A 244 -21.39 -8.18 -11.47
N ALA A 245 -21.38 -7.61 -12.69
CA ALA A 245 -21.59 -8.38 -13.91
C ALA A 245 -20.56 -9.51 -14.10
N TRP A 246 -19.31 -9.30 -13.70
CA TRP A 246 -18.29 -10.34 -13.71
C TRP A 246 -18.64 -11.52 -12.81
N LYS A 247 -19.14 -11.25 -11.61
CA LYS A 247 -19.59 -12.28 -10.66
C LYS A 247 -20.82 -13.02 -11.19
N GLU A 248 -21.78 -12.31 -11.75
CA GLU A 248 -23.02 -12.89 -12.29
C GLU A 248 -22.78 -13.79 -13.50
N ASN A 249 -21.84 -13.41 -14.38
CA ASN A 249 -21.49 -14.16 -15.58
C ASN A 249 -20.40 -15.22 -15.34
N GLY A 250 -20.07 -15.53 -14.09
CA GLY A 250 -19.08 -16.57 -13.74
C GLY A 250 -17.66 -16.28 -14.26
N GLY A 251 -17.35 -15.00 -14.48
CA GLY A 251 -16.06 -14.56 -15.00
C GLY A 251 -15.84 -14.78 -16.49
N ASP A 252 -16.90 -14.89 -17.29
CA ASP A 252 -16.79 -14.95 -18.75
C ASP A 252 -16.45 -13.56 -19.34
N PRO A 253 -15.22 -13.33 -19.86
CA PRO A 253 -14.86 -12.05 -20.44
C PRO A 253 -15.55 -11.73 -21.76
N GLU A 254 -16.17 -12.72 -22.43
CA GLU A 254 -16.83 -12.55 -23.72
C GLU A 254 -18.33 -12.26 -23.59
N ALA A 255 -18.88 -12.25 -22.36
CA ALA A 255 -20.26 -11.90 -22.14
C ALA A 255 -20.55 -10.49 -22.70
N PRO A 256 -21.65 -10.30 -23.46
CA PRO A 256 -21.90 -9.05 -24.18
C PRO A 256 -22.03 -7.85 -23.25
N GLU A 257 -22.51 -8.07 -22.03
CA GLU A 257 -22.61 -7.05 -20.99
C GLU A 257 -21.24 -6.60 -20.47
N ILE A 258 -20.33 -7.55 -20.23
CA ILE A 258 -18.95 -7.29 -19.79
C ILE A 258 -18.19 -6.51 -20.86
N VAL A 259 -18.32 -6.89 -22.14
CA VAL A 259 -17.70 -6.16 -23.25
C VAL A 259 -18.22 -4.71 -23.31
N ARG A 260 -19.53 -4.52 -23.22
CA ARG A 260 -20.15 -3.18 -23.22
C ARG A 260 -19.65 -2.31 -22.06
N LEU A 261 -19.59 -2.87 -20.86
CA LEU A 261 -19.13 -2.16 -19.66
C LEU A 261 -17.64 -1.82 -19.75
N LEU A 262 -16.81 -2.71 -20.31
CA LEU A 262 -15.40 -2.43 -20.56
C LEU A 262 -15.19 -1.25 -21.53
N ASP A 263 -16.00 -1.15 -22.58
CA ASP A 263 -15.90 -0.05 -23.55
C ASP A 263 -16.34 1.30 -22.95
N LEU A 264 -17.36 1.30 -22.08
CA LEU A 264 -17.75 2.48 -21.31
C LEU A 264 -16.67 2.90 -20.31
N LEU A 265 -16.09 1.93 -19.61
CA LEU A 265 -15.00 2.15 -18.66
C LEU A 265 -13.75 2.69 -19.36
N GLU A 266 -13.42 2.19 -20.56
CA GLU A 266 -12.32 2.71 -21.39
C GLU A 266 -12.48 4.21 -21.66
N THR A 267 -13.69 4.62 -22.01
CA THR A 267 -14.01 6.03 -22.30
C THR A 267 -13.90 6.89 -21.04
N ALA A 268 -14.46 6.42 -19.91
CA ALA A 268 -14.40 7.14 -18.64
C ALA A 268 -12.97 7.30 -18.10
N VAL A 269 -12.15 6.24 -18.20
CA VAL A 269 -10.73 6.26 -17.82
C VAL A 269 -9.94 7.24 -18.71
N LEU A 270 -10.24 7.28 -20.01
CA LEU A 270 -9.63 8.25 -20.92
C LEU A 270 -9.99 9.69 -20.52
N GLU A 271 -11.25 9.98 -20.22
CA GLU A 271 -11.67 11.30 -19.77
C GLU A 271 -10.99 11.70 -18.45
N LEU A 272 -10.96 10.78 -17.47
CA LEU A 272 -10.27 10.99 -16.20
C LEU A 272 -8.77 11.27 -16.42
N TYR A 273 -8.14 10.57 -17.37
CA TYR A 273 -6.73 10.76 -17.68
C TYR A 273 -6.44 12.05 -18.47
N ILE A 274 -7.26 12.42 -19.46
CA ILE A 274 -7.05 13.63 -20.28
C ILE A 274 -7.22 14.88 -19.44
N TYR A 275 -8.26 14.92 -18.61
CA TYR A 275 -8.45 16.00 -17.67
C TYR A 275 -7.56 15.73 -16.45
N GLN A 276 -6.24 15.87 -16.56
CA GLN A 276 -5.34 15.78 -15.40
C GLN A 276 -5.59 16.91 -14.38
N PRO A 277 -5.37 16.70 -13.06
CA PRO A 277 -5.70 17.61 -11.96
C PRO A 277 -4.92 18.93 -11.87
N PHE A 278 -4.29 19.39 -12.95
CA PHE A 278 -3.58 20.67 -12.97
C PHE A 278 -4.42 21.80 -13.56
N SER A 279 -5.63 21.98 -13.03
CA SER A 279 -6.33 23.26 -13.17
C SER A 279 -5.81 24.18 -12.08
N TYR A 280 -4.74 24.92 -12.40
CA TYR A 280 -4.39 26.10 -11.62
C TYR A 280 -5.43 27.17 -11.93
N ASP A 281 -6.29 27.47 -10.97
CA ASP A 281 -6.91 28.80 -10.92
C ASP A 281 -5.77 29.81 -10.74
N PHE A 282 -5.28 30.35 -11.86
CA PHE A 282 -4.56 31.60 -11.86
C PHE A 282 -5.57 32.70 -11.49
N ALA A 283 -5.73 32.94 -10.19
CA ALA A 283 -6.21 34.22 -9.73
C ALA A 283 -5.09 35.24 -9.98
N CYS A 284 -5.28 36.06 -11.01
CA CYS A 284 -4.65 37.39 -11.10
C CYS A 284 -5.12 38.27 -9.93
#